data_AF-A0A357Z638-F1
#
_entry.id   AF-A0A357Z638-F1
#
_cell.length_a   1.000
_cell.length_b   1.000
_cell.length_c   1.000
_cell.angle_alpha   90.00
_cell.angle_beta   90.00
_cell.angle_gamma   90.00
#
_symmetry.space_group_name_H-M   'P 1'
#
loop_
_entity.id
_entity.type
_entity.pdbx_description
1 polymer ?
#
loop_
_entity_poly.entity_id
_entity_poly.type
_entity_poly.pdbx_seq_one_letter_code
_entity_poly.pdbx_strand_id
1 'polypeptide(L)' 'MEVKPEIETLAKIKVVGVGGSGGAAINRMISNKLRGVEFVAINTDAQALQHSRASVKLHIG' A
#
# COMPACT_ATOMS: atom_id res chain seq x y z
N MET A 1 22.88 -19.48 24.96
CA MET A 1 23.30 -18.26 24.26
C MET A 1 22.52 -18.24 22.96
N GLU A 2 21.54 -17.35 22.83
CA GLU A 2 20.69 -17.29 21.63
C GLU A 2 21.46 -16.60 20.51
N VAL A 3 21.75 -17.33 19.43
CA VAL A 3 22.43 -16.77 18.26
C VAL A 3 21.38 -16.08 17.40
N LYS A 4 21.34 -14.74 17.45
CA LYS A 4 20.52 -13.95 16.53
C LYS A 4 21.21 -13.93 15.14
N PRO A 5 20.49 -14.21 14.05
CA PRO A 5 21.08 -14.20 12.71
C PRO A 5 21.60 -12.80 12.34
N GLU A 6 22.73 -12.74 11.62
CA GLU A 6 23.41 -11.49 11.25
C GLU A 6 22.62 -10.63 10.24
N ILE A 7 21.65 -11.21 9.55
CA ILE A 7 20.80 -10.51 8.58
C ILE A 7 19.35 -10.64 9.01
N GLU A 8 18.83 -9.58 9.61
CA GLU A 8 17.40 -9.41 9.83
C GLU A 8 16.74 -9.06 8.49
N THR A 9 16.39 -10.08 7.69
CA THR A 9 15.69 -9.87 6.41
C THR A 9 14.23 -9.47 6.68
N LEU A 10 14.01 -8.22 7.05
CA LEU A 10 12.66 -7.66 7.14
C LEU A 10 12.02 -7.69 5.75
N ALA A 11 10.95 -8.48 5.62
CA ALA A 11 10.20 -8.58 4.38
C ALA A 11 9.56 -7.23 4.02
N LYS A 12 9.82 -6.74 2.80
CA LYS A 12 9.18 -5.53 2.27
C LYS A 12 7.82 -5.89 1.69
N ILE A 13 6.75 -5.62 2.45
CA ILE A 13 5.38 -5.94 2.04
C ILE A 13 4.77 -4.72 1.34
N LYS A 14 4.20 -4.93 0.15
CA LYS A 14 3.43 -3.93 -0.59
C LYS A 14 1.99 -4.41 -0.77
N VAL A 15 1.02 -3.51 -0.60
CA VAL A 15 -0.40 -3.77 -0.88
C VAL A 15 -0.82 -2.88 -2.02
N VAL A 16 -1.27 -3.50 -3.12
CA VAL A 16 -1.66 -2.80 -4.34
C VAL A 16 -3.19 -2.85 -4.50
N GLY A 17 -3.83 -1.69 -4.47
CA GLY A 17 -5.26 -1.54 -4.78
C GLY A 17 -5.44 -1.02 -6.20
N VAL A 18 -6.15 -1.77 -7.03
CA VAL A 18 -6.43 -1.41 -8.43
C VAL A 18 -7.90 -1.03 -8.61
N GLY A 19 -8.16 0.06 -9.33
CA GLY A 19 -9.49 0.59 -9.58
C GLY A 19 -10.13 1.25 -8.35
N GLY A 20 -11.40 1.66 -8.49
CA GLY A 20 -12.12 2.37 -7.42
C GLY A 20 -12.28 1.54 -6.13
N SER A 21 -12.73 0.28 -6.25
CA SER A 21 -12.93 -0.60 -5.09
C SER A 21 -11.59 -0.96 -4.41
N GLY A 22 -10.54 -1.21 -5.18
CA GLY A 22 -9.19 -1.42 -4.64
C GLY A 22 -8.69 -0.19 -3.87
N GLY A 23 -8.91 1.00 -4.42
CA GLY A 23 -8.64 2.28 -3.75
C GLY A 23 -9.42 2.46 -2.43
N ALA A 24 -10.69 2.07 -2.40
CA ALA A 24 -11.50 2.11 -1.18
C ALA A 24 -10.99 1.14 -0.11
N ALA A 25 -10.58 -0.08 -0.50
CA ALA A 25 -10.04 -1.09 0.41
C ALA A 25 -8.72 -0.63 1.05
N ILE A 26 -7.77 -0.12 0.26
CA ILE A 26 -6.49 0.38 0.79
C ILE A 26 -6.71 1.61 1.70
N ASN A 27 -7.63 2.51 1.36
CA ASN A 27 -7.97 3.65 2.21
C ASN A 27 -8.51 3.19 3.58
N ARG A 28 -9.30 2.12 3.61
CA ARG A 28 -9.77 1.50 4.86
C ARG A 28 -8.61 0.86 5.63
N MET A 29 -7.69 0.16 4.98
CA MET A 29 -6.51 -0.41 5.64
C MET A 29 -5.63 0.67 6.28
N ILE A 30 -5.41 1.78 5.56
CA ILE A 30 -4.66 2.95 6.04
C ILE A 30 -5.38 3.60 7.23
N SER A 31 -6.70 3.79 7.13
CA SER A 31 -7.51 4.38 8.22
C SER A 31 -7.52 3.51 9.48
N ASN A 32 -7.42 2.19 9.32
CA ASN A 32 -7.25 1.23 10.42
C ASN A 32 -5.78 1.14 10.93
N LYS A 33 -4.89 2.01 10.44
CA LYS A 33 -3.49 2.10 10.87
C LYS A 33 -2.72 0.79 10.68
N LEU A 34 -2.97 0.06 9.60
CA LEU A 34 -2.17 -1.12 9.25
C LEU A 34 -0.70 -0.70 9.02
N ARG A 35 0.22 -1.36 9.71
CA ARG A 35 1.67 -1.04 9.72
C ARG A 35 2.48 -2.10 9.01
N GLY A 36 3.72 -1.78 8.67
CA GLY A 36 4.67 -2.71 8.04
C GLY A 36 4.38 -3.01 6.57
N VAL A 37 3.48 -2.23 5.94
CA VAL A 37 3.12 -2.36 4.54
C VAL A 37 3.20 -1.00 3.84
N GLU A 38 3.61 -1.00 2.59
CA GLU A 38 3.54 0.16 1.70
C GLU A 38 2.31 0.06 0.81
N PHE A 39 1.49 1.10 0.75
CA PHE A 39 0.26 1.12 -0.02
C PHE A 39 0.47 1.76 -1.40
N VAL A 40 -0.01 1.08 -2.43
CA VAL A 40 0.03 1.53 -3.82
C VAL A 40 -1.40 1.58 -4.37
N ALA A 41 -1.81 2.71 -4.92
CA ALA A 41 -3.08 2.87 -5.63
C ALA A 41 -2.83 2.92 -7.14
N ILE A 42 -3.59 2.16 -7.91
CA ILE A 42 -3.54 2.17 -9.38
C ILE A 42 -4.94 2.41 -9.91
N ASN A 43 -5.14 3.40 -10.78
CA ASN A 43 -6.45 3.66 -11.38
C ASN A 43 -6.32 4.39 -12.73
N THR A 44 -7.33 4.26 -13.58
CA THR A 44 -7.48 5.05 -14.81
C THR A 44 -8.14 6.41 -14.54
N ASP A 45 -8.88 6.52 -13.44
CA ASP A 45 -9.47 7.77 -12.99
C ASP A 45 -8.47 8.58 -12.15
N ALA A 46 -8.00 9.69 -12.71
CA ALA A 46 -7.07 10.61 -12.06
C ALA A 46 -7.69 11.31 -10.83
N GLN A 47 -8.99 11.62 -10.84
CA GLN A 47 -9.66 12.23 -9.70
C GLN A 47 -9.73 11.22 -8.55
N ALA A 48 -10.04 9.95 -8.84
CA ALA A 48 -10.03 8.91 -7.82
C ALA A 48 -8.63 8.73 -7.18
N LEU A 49 -7.55 8.84 -7.95
CA LEU A 49 -6.18 8.79 -7.42
C LEU A 49 -5.83 10.00 -6.57
N GLN A 50 -6.27 11.20 -6.94
CA GLN A 50 -6.07 12.41 -6.12
C GLN A 50 -6.64 12.21 -4.70
N HIS A 51 -7.81 11.59 -4.59
CA HIS A 51 -8.47 11.28 -3.32
C HIS A 51 -7.92 10.04 -2.59
N SER A 52 -7.02 9.26 -3.21
CA SER A 52 -6.40 8.10 -2.56
C SER A 52 -5.44 8.52 -1.43
N ARG A 53 -5.43 7.75 -0.33
CA ARG A 53 -4.53 7.94 0.83
C ARG A 53 -3.23 7.13 0.69
N ALA A 54 -3.08 6.35 -0.37
CA ALA A 54 -1.89 5.55 -0.62
C ALA A 54 -0.64 6.43 -0.80
N SER A 55 0.52 5.94 -0.34
CA SER A 55 1.80 6.63 -0.47
C SER A 55 2.31 6.66 -1.91
N VAL A 56 1.96 5.64 -2.71
CA VAL A 56 2.27 5.58 -4.13
C VAL A 56 0.97 5.57 -4.94
N LYS A 57 0.90 6.38 -5.99
CA LYS A 57 -0.26 6.52 -6.87
C LYS A 57 0.20 6.39 -8.31
N LEU A 58 -0.37 5.44 -9.05
CA LEU A 58 -0.07 5.21 -10.45
C LEU A 58 -1.34 5.41 -11.28
N HIS A 59 -1.33 6.48 -12.08
CA HIS A 59 -2.34 6.69 -13.10
C HIS A 59 -1.99 5.85 -14.33
N ILE A 60 -2.96 5.09 -14.84
CA ILE A 60 -2.79 4.24 -16.02
C ILE A 60 -3.83 4.59 -17.08
N GLY A 61 -3.40 4.64 -18.35
CA GLY A 61 -4.27 5.11 -19.44
C GLY A 61 -4.56 6.60 -19.35
#